data_AF-A0A0K0SSK9-F1
#
_entry.id   AF-A0A0K0SSK9-F1
#
_cell.length_a   1.000
_cell.length_b   1.000
_cell.length_c   1.000
_cell.angle_alpha   90.00
_cell.angle_beta   90.00
_cell.angle_gamma   90.00
#
_symmetry.space_group_name_H-M   'P 1'
#
loop_
_entity.id
_entity.type
_entity.pdbx_description
1 polymer ?
#
loop_
_entity_poly.entity_id
_entity_poly.type
_entity_poly.pdbx_seq_one_letter_code
_entity_poly.pdbx_strand_id
1 'polypeptide(L)' 'MKRLFYIDYPQEHFEGQAHRYRCAFCKQETTKINGRLEGHLPTCDYRIALEKAGFECNRHSSVPHEDRADEVD' A
#
# COMPACT_ATOMS: atom_id res chain seq x y z
N MET A 1 -9.33 4.41 13.24
CA MET A 1 -8.11 3.68 13.68
C MET A 1 -7.02 3.96 12.67
N LYS A 2 -5.85 4.46 13.06
CA LYS A 2 -4.75 4.67 12.10
C LYS A 2 -3.85 3.45 12.09
N ARG A 3 -3.73 2.79 10.94
CA ARG A 3 -2.74 1.74 10.70
C ARG A 3 -1.69 2.28 9.74
N LEU A 4 -0.43 1.92 9.99
CA LEU A 4 0.67 2.29 9.09
C LEU A 4 0.59 1.50 7.78
N PHE A 5 0.11 0.26 7.86
CA PHE A 5 0.01 -0.65 6.72
C PHE A 5 -1.35 -1.36 6.67
N TYR A 6 -1.82 -1.53 5.44
CA TYR A 6 -3.08 -2.14 5.01
C TYR A 6 -2.69 -3.27 4.05
N ILE A 7 -2.45 -4.48 4.58
CA ILE A 7 -1.87 -5.62 3.84
C ILE A 7 -2.81 -6.82 3.72
N ASP A 8 -4.00 -6.73 4.31
CA ASP A 8 -5.06 -7.74 4.31
C ASP A 8 -5.98 -7.65 3.08
N TYR A 9 -5.64 -6.81 2.09
CA TYR A 9 -6.40 -6.76 0.85
C TYR A 9 -6.23 -8.06 0.04
N PRO A 10 -7.29 -8.55 -0.63
CA PRO A 10 -7.20 -9.69 -1.52
C PRO A 10 -6.18 -9.49 -2.63
N GLN A 11 -5.30 -10.47 -2.83
CA GLN A 11 -4.25 -10.46 -3.84
C GLN A 11 -4.45 -11.58 -4.86
N GLU A 12 -4.05 -11.33 -6.10
CA GLU A 12 -3.99 -12.33 -7.17
C GLU A 12 -2.65 -12.26 -7.89
N HIS A 13 -2.22 -13.38 -8.48
CA HIS A 13 -0.98 -13.46 -9.24
C HIS A 13 -1.11 -12.77 -10.60
N PHE A 14 0.00 -12.23 -11.11
CA PHE A 14 0.13 -11.95 -12.53
C PHE A 14 0.41 -13.24 -13.28
N GLU A 15 -0.50 -13.57 -14.21
CA GLU A 15 -0.34 -14.73 -15.07
C GLU A 15 0.97 -14.61 -15.88
N GLY A 16 1.76 -15.68 -15.87
CA GLY A 16 3.06 -15.74 -16.57
C GLY A 16 4.22 -15.00 -15.88
N GLN A 17 4.04 -14.38 -14.71
CA GLN A 17 5.11 -13.68 -14.00
C GLN A 17 5.32 -14.25 -12.60
N ALA A 18 6.49 -14.84 -12.37
CA ALA A 18 6.86 -15.35 -11.06
C ALA A 18 6.93 -14.22 -10.03
N HIS A 19 6.42 -14.46 -8.82
CA HIS A 19 6.50 -13.56 -7.66
C HIS A 19 5.84 -12.18 -7.82
N ARG A 20 5.00 -11.96 -8.85
CA ARG A 20 4.27 -10.70 -9.01
C ARG A 20 2.80 -10.85 -8.65
N TYR A 21 2.36 -9.95 -7.78
CA TYR A 21 1.01 -9.93 -7.21
C TYR A 21 0.37 -8.56 -7.43
N ARG A 22 -0.96 -8.53 -7.52
CA ARG A 22 -1.77 -7.32 -7.55
C ARG A 22 -2.96 -7.45 -6.63
N CYS A 23 -3.50 -6.31 -6.20
CA CYS A 23 -4.80 -6.26 -5.56
C CYS A 23 -5.88 -6.82 -6.50
N ALA A 24 -6.72 -7.72 -6.00
CA ALA A 24 -7.78 -8.34 -6.80
C ALA A 24 -8.85 -7.33 -7.26
N PHE A 25 -9.03 -6.21 -6.56
CA PHE A 25 -10.03 -5.19 -6.89
C PHE A 25 -9.51 -4.16 -7.90
N CYS A 26 -8.44 -3.44 -7.56
CA CYS A 26 -7.94 -2.35 -8.41
C CYS A 26 -6.81 -2.75 -9.36
N LYS A 27 -6.39 -4.03 -9.34
CA LYS A 27 -5.32 -4.60 -10.17
C LYS A 27 -3.96 -3.89 -10.04
N GLN A 28 -3.80 -3.05 -9.02
CA GLN A 28 -2.56 -2.37 -8.74
C GLN A 28 -1.57 -3.34 -8.09
N GLU A 29 -0.32 -3.32 -8.55
CA GLU A 29 0.74 -4.16 -8.03
C GLU A 29 1.01 -3.95 -6.55
N THR A 30 1.28 -5.03 -5.82
CA THR A 30 1.57 -4.98 -4.38
C THR A 30 2.77 -4.10 -4.05
N THR A 31 3.80 -4.10 -4.92
CA THR A 31 4.99 -3.25 -4.83
C THR A 31 4.66 -1.76 -4.97
N LYS A 32 3.66 -1.41 -5.80
CA LYS A 32 3.18 -0.03 -5.96
C LYS A 32 2.22 0.39 -4.85
N ILE A 33 1.40 -0.54 -4.35
CA ILE A 33 0.54 -0.29 -3.18
C ILE A 33 1.40 -0.03 -1.94
N ASN A 34 2.49 -0.78 -1.78
CA ASN A 34 3.43 -0.68 -0.66
C ASN A 34 2.74 -0.75 0.72
N GLY A 35 1.66 -1.53 0.81
CA GLY A 35 0.82 -1.63 2.00
C GLY A 35 0.11 -0.33 2.40
N ARG A 36 0.03 0.68 1.53
CA ARG A 36 -0.60 1.97 1.83
C ARG A 36 -1.97 2.09 1.18
N LEU A 37 -2.92 2.68 1.89
CA LEU A 37 -4.29 2.85 1.40
C LEU A 37 -4.32 3.77 0.17
N GLU A 38 -3.51 4.83 0.17
CA GLU A 38 -3.31 5.73 -0.96
C GLU A 38 -2.56 5.09 -2.15
N GLY A 39 -1.91 3.95 -1.93
CA GLY A 39 -1.28 3.17 -3.00
C GLY A 39 -2.29 2.43 -3.88
N HIS A 40 -3.52 2.24 -3.38
CA HIS A 40 -4.64 1.74 -4.18
C HIS A 40 -5.28 2.85 -5.02
N LEU A 41 -5.88 2.47 -6.16
CA LEU A 41 -6.70 3.40 -6.94
C LEU A 41 -7.88 3.94 -6.11
N PRO A 42 -8.33 5.19 -6.32
CA PRO A 42 -9.50 5.75 -5.64
C PRO A 42 -10.79 4.94 -5.85
N THR A 43 -10.84 4.17 -6.93
CA THR A 43 -11.96 3.28 -7.29
C THR A 43 -11.83 1.86 -6.71
N CYS A 44 -10.84 1.60 -5.84
CA CYS A 44 -10.63 0.28 -5.24
C CYS A 44 -11.68 -0.01 -4.16
N ASP A 45 -12.43 -1.11 -4.28
CA ASP A 45 -13.46 -1.48 -3.31
C ASP A 45 -12.91 -1.65 -1.88
N TYR A 46 -11.74 -2.27 -1.74
CA TYR A 46 -11.06 -2.39 -0.44
C TYR A 46 -10.75 -1.02 0.17
N ARG A 47 -10.24 -0.09 -0.64
CA ARG A 47 -9.96 1.28 -0.20
C ARG A 47 -11.22 2.00 0.23
N ILE A 48 -12.26 1.94 -0.60
CA ILE A 48 -13.55 2.58 -0.34
C ILE A 48 -14.17 2.03 0.95
N ALA A 49 -14.11 0.71 1.17
CA ALA A 49 -14.63 0.08 2.38
C ALA A 49 -13.90 0.56 3.65
N LEU A 50 -12.58 0.66 3.60
CA LEU A 50 -11.78 1.16 4.71
C LEU A 50 -11.98 2.66 4.96
N GLU A 51 -12.01 3.47 3.92
CA GLU A 51 -12.30 4.92 4.04
C GLU A 51 -13.69 5.14 4.67
N LYS A 52 -14.71 4.37 4.25
CA LYS A 52 -16.04 4.40 4.88
C LYS A 52 -16.05 3.94 6.33
N ALA A 53 -15.18 3.00 6.70
CA ALA A 53 -15.01 2.56 8.08
C ALA A 53 -14.16 3.53 8.93
N GLY A 54 -13.75 4.68 8.37
CA GLY A 54 -13.00 5.71 9.10
C GLY A 54 -11.50 5.40 9.22
N PHE A 55 -10.95 4.57 8.33
CA PHE A 55 -9.50 4.45 8.17
C PHE A 55 -8.99 5.56 7.26
N GLU A 56 -7.85 6.13 7.62
CA GLU A 56 -7.29 7.29 6.92
C GLU A 56 -6.13 6.85 6.01
N CYS A 57 -6.07 7.45 4.83
CA CYS A 57 -4.87 7.42 3.99
C CYS A 57 -3.76 8.20 4.69
N ASN A 58 -2.57 7.62 4.80
CA ASN A 58 -1.42 8.34 5.32
C ASN A 58 -0.88 9.22 4.19
N ARG A 59 -1.56 10.34 3.92
CA ARG A 59 -1.00 11.41 3.09
C ARG A 59 0.26 11.88 3.79
N HIS A 60 1.41 11.29 3.47
CA HIS A 60 2.68 11.64 4.09
C HIS A 60 2.86 13.14 3.97
N SER A 61 2.82 13.81 5.12
CA SER A 61 3.54 15.05 5.33
C SER A 61 4.96 14.81 4.82
N SER A 62 5.42 15.69 3.95
CA SER A 62 6.72 15.66 3.27
C SER A 62 7.88 15.81 4.25
N VAL A 63 8.06 14.87 5.17
CA VAL A 63 9.22 14.81 6.06
C VAL A 63 10.15 13.73 5.50
N PRO A 64 11.33 14.11 4.98
CA PRO A 64 12.34 13.15 4.52
C PRO A 64 12.77 12.29 5.71
N HIS A 65 12.74 10.97 5.53
CA HIS A 65 13.38 10.03 6.46
C HIS A 65 14.88 10.12 6.20
N GLU A 66 15.60 10.86 7.05
CA GLU A 66 17.06 10.95 7.00
C GLU A 66 17.66 9.59 7.36
N ASP A 67 18.10 8.86 6.33
CA ASP A 67 18.87 7.63 6.46
C ASP A 67 20.30 8.01 6.90
N ARG A 68 20.52 8.13 8.23
CA ARG A 68 21.89 8.20 8.75
C ARG A 68 22.49 6.81 8.68
N ALA A 69 23.15 6.53 7.56
CA ALA A 69 24.11 5.43 7.47
C ALA A 69 25.26 5.73 8.46
N ASP A 70 25.33 4.97 9.55
CA ASP A 70 26.47 4.98 10.46
C ASP A 70 27.64 4.28 9.74
N GLU A 71 28.62 5.06 9.30
CA GLU A 71 29.94 4.57 8.90
C GLU A 71 30.69 4.19 10.18
N VAL A 72 31.01 2.91 10.37
CA VAL A 72 31.91 2.46 11.44
C VAL A 72 33.33 2.35 10.85
N ASP A 73 34.26 3.12 11.43
CA ASP A 73 35.71 3.10 11.17
C ASP A 73 36.38 1.84 11.71
#